data_AF-A0A840V0T0-F1
#
_entry.id   AF-A0A840V0T0-F1
#
_cell.length_a   1.000
_cell.length_b   1.000
_cell.length_c   1.000
_cell.angle_alpha   90.00
_cell.angle_beta   90.00
_cell.angle_gamma   90.00
#
_symmetry.space_group_name_H-M   'P 1'
#
loop_
_entity.id
_entity.type
_entity.pdbx_description
1 polymer ?
#
loop_
_entity_poly.entity_id
_entity_poly.type
_entity_poly.pdbx_seq_one_letter_code
_entity_poly.pdbx_strand_id
1 'polypeptide(L)'
;MKGWAMIAGLFGALAVLLGWPEEGSQVGRVAVAVLVWAAGWKWAARRRGEAMRRRWSEIWPTRLVGLGMWVALGGWFHFLPVRMETWWEAMGRNGWHDDSEASPREALTPQPQPRTGNWLWDEAGRRTLPERTRLNPGNRPEVFLRAEGEEGQLLSHRLYLSAFALGEYRQGGWSAVSGGEKSLMAENDGWLRLDSGRGGWAHRVFLGRSGEDSQPLVALQGVTAVRVGEVVVSAAGGTLPGGEARDYEAVSKMRTLDDPGGRVVREAPDGVYREMAGGELGRRIGELAAQWAGDRGGLEGLRRVREGLSAQARYSLTVENRDDRDPLENFLFYERRGHCEFFATAAALMARALGVPSRVVYGWAGGTYYESGKWFVFRGRDAHAWAEVWLPNYGWVVMDATPMPSTEAGRPALAAVDEQAPVHGGGWREEEGGGRLLGWVLAVILGLFAWAGVVAGSRRVFPEREKGRVGSPGGRYEAIFRQGCRQRGMHAGRAVTLRQLTRALGVDRPEWADELVAYHYGIRYEGRPRDRELERSLATRVRAWERLNVAVR
;
A
#
# COMPACT_ATOMS: atom_id res chain seq x y z
N MET A 1 6.83 30.92 49.28
CA MET A 1 7.54 30.67 48.00
C MET A 1 7.83 29.18 47.72
N LYS A 2 6.87 28.24 47.85
CA LYS A 2 7.14 26.78 47.72
C LYS A 2 6.40 26.08 46.56
N GLY A 3 5.43 26.73 45.91
CA GLY A 3 4.72 26.21 44.71
C GLY A 3 5.27 26.68 43.36
N TRP A 4 5.96 27.83 43.34
CA TRP A 4 6.40 28.51 42.12
C TRP A 4 7.39 27.71 41.25
N ALA A 5 8.19 26.82 41.85
CA ALA A 5 9.16 25.99 41.15
C ALA A 5 8.54 24.96 40.21
N MET A 6 7.45 24.30 40.63
CA MET A 6 6.76 23.32 39.79
C MET A 6 5.94 24.01 38.70
N ILE A 7 5.35 25.17 39.04
CA ILE A 7 4.62 25.99 38.09
C ILE A 7 5.59 26.46 36.99
N ALA A 8 6.78 26.94 37.35
CA ALA A 8 7.81 27.33 36.37
C ALA A 8 8.26 26.17 35.45
N GLY A 9 8.43 24.95 36.00
CA GLY A 9 8.75 23.78 35.19
C GLY A 9 7.62 23.35 34.23
N LEU A 10 6.37 23.48 34.66
CA LEU A 10 5.19 23.22 33.83
C LEU A 10 5.05 24.26 32.70
N PHE A 11 5.20 25.54 33.02
CA PHE A 11 5.17 26.62 32.02
C PHE A 11 6.33 26.53 31.04
N GLY A 12 7.53 26.12 31.48
CA GLY A 12 8.67 25.88 30.59
C GLY A 12 8.41 24.73 29.60
N ALA A 13 7.80 23.63 30.06
CA ALA A 13 7.41 22.53 29.17
C ALA A 13 6.30 22.95 28.19
N LEU A 14 5.32 23.74 28.65
CA LEU A 14 4.26 24.26 27.79
C LEU A 14 4.79 25.25 26.74
N ALA A 15 5.79 26.07 27.08
CA ALA A 15 6.45 26.97 26.13
C ALA A 15 7.25 26.20 25.07
N VAL A 16 7.93 25.11 25.44
CA VAL A 16 8.60 24.21 24.48
C VAL A 16 7.59 23.53 23.57
N LEU A 17 6.42 23.17 24.08
CA LEU A 17 5.34 22.72 23.23
C LEU A 17 4.93 23.88 22.31
N LEU A 18 4.44 25.00 22.80
CA LEU A 18 3.83 26.03 21.94
C LEU A 18 4.78 26.75 20.97
N GLY A 19 6.08 26.85 21.26
CA GLY A 19 7.06 27.61 20.47
C GLY A 19 8.02 26.78 19.60
N TRP A 20 7.71 25.50 19.35
CA TRP A 20 8.58 24.61 18.57
C TRP A 20 8.51 24.90 17.06
N PRO A 21 9.64 24.92 16.31
CA PRO A 21 9.63 25.14 14.87
C PRO A 21 8.82 24.08 14.11
N GLU A 22 8.04 24.48 13.09
CA GLU A 22 7.17 23.56 12.32
C GLU A 22 7.94 22.45 11.59
N GLU A 23 9.21 22.66 11.29
CA GLU A 23 10.11 21.70 10.62
C GLU A 23 10.68 20.62 11.57
N GLY A 24 10.44 20.72 12.88
CA GLY A 24 11.00 19.81 13.87
C GLY A 24 10.13 18.59 14.19
N SER A 25 10.76 17.44 14.49
CA SER A 25 10.02 16.21 14.85
C SER A 25 9.11 16.40 16.08
N GLN A 26 7.83 16.00 15.95
CA GLN A 26 6.86 16.14 17.05
C GLN A 26 7.23 15.29 18.28
N VAL A 27 7.92 14.16 18.07
CA VAL A 27 8.41 13.30 19.17
C VAL A 27 9.57 13.98 19.92
N GLY A 28 10.49 14.64 19.21
CA GLY A 28 11.57 15.42 19.83
C GLY A 28 11.03 16.56 20.71
N ARG A 29 9.99 17.24 20.24
CA ARG A 29 9.27 18.29 20.99
C ARG A 29 8.71 17.79 22.32
N VAL A 30 8.04 16.64 22.31
CA VAL A 30 7.48 16.03 23.55
C VAL A 30 8.61 15.54 24.47
N ALA A 31 9.66 14.93 23.93
CA ALA A 31 10.80 14.47 24.73
C ALA A 31 11.50 15.63 25.45
N VAL A 32 11.74 16.75 24.77
CA VAL A 32 12.34 17.94 25.39
C VAL A 32 11.41 18.57 26.43
N ALA A 33 10.11 18.64 26.16
CA ALA A 33 9.14 19.14 27.14
C ALA A 33 9.11 18.28 28.42
N VAL A 34 9.17 16.96 28.29
CA VAL A 34 9.23 16.02 29.44
C VAL A 34 10.53 16.19 30.22
N LEU A 35 11.67 16.39 29.55
CA LEU A 35 12.95 16.63 30.20
C LEU A 35 12.98 17.97 30.98
N VAL A 36 12.43 19.04 30.40
CA VAL A 36 12.31 20.36 31.04
C VAL A 36 11.42 20.28 32.29
N TRP A 37 10.30 19.58 32.19
CA TRP A 37 9.40 19.34 33.32
C TRP A 37 10.09 18.52 34.43
N ALA A 38 10.76 17.43 34.07
CA ALA A 38 11.48 16.57 35.01
C ALA A 38 12.64 17.32 35.72
N ALA A 39 13.33 18.22 35.02
CA ALA A 39 14.39 19.06 35.58
C ALA A 39 13.85 20.07 36.61
N GLY A 40 12.75 20.76 36.27
CA GLY A 40 12.06 21.67 37.21
C GLY A 40 11.56 20.94 38.46
N TRP A 41 11.10 19.70 38.29
CA TRP A 41 10.66 18.86 39.40
C TRP A 41 11.81 18.37 40.28
N LYS A 42 12.94 17.94 39.70
CA LYS A 42 14.15 17.54 40.45
C LYS A 42 14.73 18.70 41.26
N TRP A 43 14.65 19.93 40.74
CA TRP A 43 15.04 21.14 41.46
C TRP A 43 14.11 21.42 42.66
N ALA A 44 12.80 21.25 42.48
CA ALA A 44 11.81 21.38 43.57
C ALA A 44 11.97 20.29 44.65
N ALA A 45 12.33 19.06 44.27
CA ALA A 45 12.53 17.93 45.19
C ALA A 45 13.79 18.11 46.07
N ARG A 46 14.87 18.70 45.55
CA ARG A 46 16.11 18.97 46.31
C ARG A 46 15.88 19.87 47.53
N ARG A 47 14.87 20.75 47.48
CA ARG A 47 14.53 21.72 48.56
C ARG A 47 13.51 21.20 49.58
N ARG A 48 13.03 19.95 49.49
CA ARG A 48 12.12 19.36 50.49
C ARG A 48 12.86 18.40 51.44
N GLY A 49 12.50 18.47 52.73
CA GLY A 49 13.17 17.80 53.85
C GLY A 49 13.07 16.27 53.83
N GLU A 50 13.91 15.63 54.65
CA GLU A 50 14.29 14.20 54.59
C GLU A 50 13.13 13.21 54.77
N ALA A 51 12.07 13.59 55.47
CA ALA A 51 10.93 12.70 55.76
C ALA A 51 10.14 12.31 54.49
N MET A 52 10.06 13.18 53.48
CA MET A 52 9.37 12.86 52.22
C MET A 52 10.27 12.11 51.21
N ARG A 53 11.60 12.17 51.38
CA ARG A 53 12.57 11.44 50.54
C ARG A 53 12.45 9.93 50.72
N ARG A 54 12.25 9.44 51.95
CA ARG A 54 12.18 7.98 52.24
C ARG A 54 10.91 7.31 51.72
N ARG A 55 9.75 7.96 51.84
CA ARG A 55 8.46 7.37 51.44
C ARG A 55 8.27 7.32 49.92
N TRP A 56 9.01 8.12 49.17
CA TRP A 56 8.88 8.22 47.71
C TRP A 56 10.06 7.63 46.92
N SER A 57 11.21 7.36 47.56
CA SER A 57 12.36 6.68 46.93
C SER A 57 12.11 5.21 46.60
N GLU A 58 11.12 4.57 47.22
CA GLU A 58 10.78 3.16 46.97
C GLU A 58 9.85 2.96 45.77
N ILE A 59 9.06 3.97 45.39
CA ILE A 59 8.00 3.86 44.37
C ILE A 59 8.48 4.36 42.98
N TRP A 60 9.48 5.24 42.95
CA TRP A 60 9.90 5.94 41.74
C TRP A 60 10.79 5.17 40.75
N PRO A 61 11.70 4.27 41.17
CA PRO A 61 12.52 3.52 40.22
C PRO A 61 11.67 2.67 39.27
N THR A 62 10.61 2.05 39.78
CA THR A 62 9.66 1.24 38.99
C THR A 62 8.80 2.08 38.06
N ARG A 63 8.40 3.30 38.46
CA ARG A 63 7.61 4.19 37.59
C ARG A 63 8.43 4.89 36.50
N LEU A 64 9.70 5.22 36.75
CA LEU A 64 10.61 5.72 35.72
C LEU A 64 11.03 4.63 34.74
N VAL A 65 11.24 3.40 35.20
CA VAL A 65 11.43 2.24 34.31
C VAL A 65 10.17 1.98 33.50
N GLY A 66 8.98 2.08 34.10
CA GLY A 66 7.71 1.99 33.37
C GLY A 66 7.53 3.09 32.32
N LEU A 67 7.88 4.34 32.65
CA LEU A 67 7.82 5.46 31.70
C LEU A 67 8.85 5.31 30.57
N GLY A 68 10.08 4.89 30.90
CA GLY A 68 11.11 4.59 29.91
C GLY A 68 10.73 3.43 29.00
N MET A 69 10.07 2.40 29.54
CA MET A 69 9.53 1.27 28.76
C MET A 69 8.37 1.72 27.87
N TRP A 70 7.51 2.62 28.33
CA TRP A 70 6.44 3.22 27.52
C TRP A 70 6.97 4.12 26.40
N VAL A 71 8.02 4.89 26.65
CA VAL A 71 8.68 5.70 25.61
C VAL A 71 9.42 4.81 24.61
N ALA A 72 10.06 3.74 25.07
CA ALA A 72 10.70 2.75 24.21
C ALA A 72 9.67 1.97 23.36
N LEU A 73 8.54 1.58 23.94
CA LEU A 73 7.42 0.96 23.23
C LEU A 73 6.77 1.94 22.25
N GLY A 74 6.55 3.19 22.64
CA GLY A 74 6.03 4.24 21.76
C GLY A 74 6.98 4.53 20.58
N GLY A 75 8.30 4.54 20.83
CA GLY A 75 9.32 4.58 19.79
C GLY A 75 9.30 3.32 18.90
N TRP A 76 9.14 2.13 19.50
CA TRP A 76 9.01 0.86 18.78
C TRP A 76 7.82 0.85 17.82
N PHE A 77 6.67 1.39 18.23
CA PHE A 77 5.48 1.55 17.37
C PHE A 77 5.63 2.66 16.31
N HIS A 78 6.49 3.67 16.53
CA HIS A 78 6.76 4.71 15.55
C HIS A 78 7.74 4.26 14.45
N PHE A 79 8.63 3.31 14.75
CA PHE A 79 9.67 2.83 13.83
C PHE A 79 9.42 1.42 13.26
N LEU A 80 8.35 0.73 13.67
CA LEU A 80 7.83 -0.43 12.97
C LEU A 80 7.21 0.02 11.64
N PRO A 81 7.66 -0.47 10.48
CA PRO A 81 6.97 -0.28 9.22
C PRO A 81 5.80 -1.27 9.18
N VAL A 82 4.79 -1.08 10.02
CA VAL A 82 3.57 -1.87 9.96
C VAL A 82 2.47 -0.93 9.53
N ARG A 83 2.16 -0.98 8.23
CA ARG A 83 0.90 -0.48 7.69
C ARG A 83 -0.22 -1.13 8.51
N MET A 84 -0.95 -0.38 9.32
CA MET A 84 -2.16 -0.87 10.01
C MET A 84 -3.20 -1.43 9.03
N GLU A 85 -3.09 -1.07 7.74
CA GLU A 85 -3.91 -1.59 6.64
C GLU A 85 -3.76 -3.11 6.44
N THR A 86 -2.56 -3.70 6.63
CA THR A 86 -2.37 -5.14 6.44
C THR A 86 -2.91 -5.97 7.60
N TRP A 87 -2.97 -5.39 8.80
CA TRP A 87 -3.59 -6.04 9.98
C TRP A 87 -5.11 -6.00 9.93
N TRP A 88 -5.70 -4.94 9.35
CA TRP A 88 -7.15 -4.87 9.12
C TRP A 88 -7.60 -5.89 8.07
N GLU A 89 -6.85 -6.06 6.98
CA GLU A 89 -7.12 -7.10 5.97
C GLU A 89 -6.89 -8.53 6.50
N ALA A 90 -5.94 -8.72 7.42
CA ALA A 90 -5.69 -10.02 8.05
C ALA A 90 -6.76 -10.37 9.10
N MET A 91 -7.30 -9.40 9.84
CA MET A 91 -8.40 -9.62 10.78
C MET A 91 -9.78 -9.67 10.10
N GLY A 92 -9.96 -9.00 8.96
CA GLY A 92 -11.19 -9.08 8.16
C GLY A 92 -11.44 -10.44 7.50
N ARG A 93 -10.42 -11.31 7.42
CA ARG A 93 -10.57 -12.69 6.92
C ARG A 93 -11.10 -13.69 7.95
N ASN A 94 -11.20 -13.32 9.23
CA ASN A 94 -11.76 -14.19 10.27
C ASN A 94 -12.89 -13.49 11.03
N GLY A 95 -14.10 -13.59 10.43
CA GLY A 95 -15.39 -13.65 11.09
C GLY A 95 -15.62 -12.74 12.30
N TRP A 96 -16.07 -11.52 12.05
CA TRP A 96 -16.95 -10.80 12.97
C TRP A 96 -18.17 -10.34 12.17
N HIS A 97 -19.27 -11.08 12.35
CA HIS A 97 -20.62 -10.61 12.05
C HIS A 97 -20.91 -9.39 12.93
N ASP A 98 -21.25 -8.27 12.30
CA ASP A 98 -22.02 -7.22 12.96
C ASP A 98 -23.41 -7.24 12.32
N ASP A 99 -24.31 -7.98 12.97
CA ASP A 99 -25.73 -8.00 12.65
C ASP A 99 -26.36 -6.72 13.21
N SER A 100 -26.42 -5.66 12.42
CA SER A 100 -27.36 -4.57 12.66
C SER A 100 -28.00 -4.06 11.36
N GLU A 101 -29.17 -4.65 11.10
CA GLU A 101 -30.35 -4.17 10.37
C GLU A 101 -30.14 -3.07 9.30
N ALA A 102 -30.14 -3.50 8.03
CA ALA A 102 -30.67 -2.71 6.92
C ALA A 102 -31.71 -3.56 6.16
N SER A 103 -32.90 -3.00 5.99
CA SER A 103 -34.11 -3.61 5.39
C SER A 103 -33.89 -4.28 4.01
N PRO A 104 -34.72 -5.28 3.66
CA PRO A 104 -34.55 -6.10 2.48
C PRO A 104 -34.92 -5.32 1.20
N ARG A 105 -33.92 -5.03 0.36
CA ARG A 105 -34.15 -4.79 -1.07
C ARG A 105 -33.83 -6.07 -1.82
N GLU A 106 -34.74 -6.41 -2.72
CA GLU A 106 -34.82 -7.63 -3.52
C GLU A 106 -33.46 -8.18 -3.93
N ALA A 107 -33.30 -9.49 -3.69
CA ALA A 107 -32.15 -10.26 -4.11
C ALA A 107 -32.06 -10.26 -5.64
N LEU A 108 -31.32 -9.31 -6.18
CA LEU A 108 -30.63 -9.49 -7.45
C LEU A 108 -29.74 -10.72 -7.28
N THR A 109 -29.94 -11.70 -8.16
CA THR A 109 -29.09 -12.88 -8.33
C THR A 109 -27.62 -12.46 -8.21
N PRO A 110 -26.77 -13.18 -7.46
CA PRO A 110 -25.36 -12.82 -7.37
C PRO A 110 -24.76 -12.97 -8.77
N GLN A 111 -24.54 -11.84 -9.43
CA GLN A 111 -23.68 -11.75 -10.59
C GLN A 111 -22.33 -12.38 -10.20
N PRO A 112 -21.77 -13.30 -11.02
CA PRO A 112 -20.48 -13.90 -10.71
C PRO A 112 -19.47 -12.76 -10.49
N GLN A 113 -18.75 -12.81 -9.37
CA GLN A 113 -17.80 -11.76 -9.05
C GLN A 113 -16.75 -11.65 -10.17
N PRO A 114 -16.54 -10.45 -10.73
CA PRO A 114 -15.63 -10.28 -11.85
C PRO A 114 -14.20 -10.59 -11.42
N ARG A 115 -13.54 -11.47 -12.19
CA ARG A 115 -12.08 -11.60 -12.17
C ARG A 115 -11.47 -10.27 -12.63
N THR A 116 -10.51 -9.73 -11.89
CA THR A 116 -9.79 -8.50 -12.27
C THR A 116 -9.04 -8.71 -13.60
N GLY A 117 -9.05 -7.71 -14.48
CA GLY A 117 -8.67 -7.80 -15.90
C GLY A 117 -9.86 -7.90 -16.87
N ASN A 118 -11.06 -8.18 -16.35
CA ASN A 118 -12.29 -8.36 -17.13
C ASN A 118 -13.24 -7.14 -17.12
N TRP A 119 -12.81 -5.98 -16.60
CA TRP A 119 -13.59 -4.74 -16.63
C TRP A 119 -13.60 -4.07 -18.02
N LEU A 120 -12.82 -4.62 -18.95
CA LEU A 120 -12.62 -4.10 -20.29
C LEU A 120 -13.54 -4.74 -21.35
N TRP A 121 -14.12 -5.91 -21.04
CA TRP A 121 -14.73 -6.83 -22.00
C TRP A 121 -16.12 -7.28 -21.53
N ASP A 122 -17.01 -7.54 -22.48
CA ASP A 122 -18.21 -8.34 -22.28
C ASP A 122 -17.82 -9.83 -22.13
N GLU A 123 -18.81 -10.68 -21.82
CA GLU A 123 -18.60 -12.14 -21.70
C GLU A 123 -18.03 -12.79 -22.98
N ALA A 124 -18.08 -12.10 -24.12
CA ALA A 124 -17.57 -12.53 -25.41
C ALA A 124 -16.21 -11.91 -25.78
N GLY A 125 -15.54 -11.19 -24.85
CA GLY A 125 -14.23 -10.59 -25.12
C GLY A 125 -14.29 -9.32 -25.98
N ARG A 126 -15.43 -8.63 -26.00
CA ARG A 126 -15.66 -7.42 -26.80
C ARG A 126 -15.96 -6.21 -25.93
N ARG A 127 -15.67 -5.02 -26.46
CA ARG A 127 -15.99 -3.75 -25.84
C ARG A 127 -17.07 -3.05 -26.64
N THR A 128 -18.29 -3.07 -26.12
CA THR A 128 -19.44 -2.39 -26.72
C THR A 128 -19.59 -0.98 -26.19
N LEU A 129 -20.19 -0.10 -26.99
CA LEU A 129 -20.60 1.21 -26.49
C LEU A 129 -21.76 1.03 -25.51
N PRO A 130 -21.74 1.70 -24.35
CA PRO A 130 -22.84 1.64 -23.40
C PRO A 130 -24.08 2.36 -23.96
N GLU A 131 -25.26 1.78 -23.78
CA GLU A 131 -26.52 2.43 -24.18
C GLU A 131 -26.76 3.73 -23.40
N ARG A 132 -26.45 3.73 -22.10
CA ARG A 132 -26.64 4.88 -21.20
C ARG A 132 -25.42 5.03 -20.31
N THR A 133 -25.03 6.26 -19.99
CA THR A 133 -23.87 6.51 -19.14
C THR A 133 -24.10 7.63 -18.14
N ARG A 134 -23.41 7.52 -17.00
CA ARG A 134 -23.12 8.62 -16.06
C ARG A 134 -21.76 8.35 -15.42
N LEU A 135 -20.71 8.73 -16.12
CA LEU A 135 -19.33 8.48 -15.68
C LEU A 135 -18.86 9.57 -14.72
N ASN A 136 -18.11 9.17 -13.69
CA ASN A 136 -17.40 10.07 -12.79
C ASN A 136 -15.96 9.55 -12.62
N PRO A 137 -15.08 9.83 -13.59
CA PRO A 137 -13.74 9.25 -13.59
C PRO A 137 -12.92 9.79 -12.41
N GLY A 138 -12.12 8.91 -11.80
CA GLY A 138 -11.35 9.23 -10.61
C GLY A 138 -10.22 10.22 -10.88
N ASN A 139 -9.83 10.99 -9.87
CA ASN A 139 -8.68 11.91 -9.96
C ASN A 139 -7.35 11.28 -9.47
N ARG A 140 -7.30 9.96 -9.36
CA ARG A 140 -6.14 9.22 -8.86
C ARG A 140 -5.03 9.20 -9.92
N PRO A 141 -3.77 9.49 -9.58
CA PRO A 141 -2.62 9.27 -10.46
C PRO A 141 -2.46 7.78 -10.80
N GLU A 142 -2.25 7.48 -12.07
CA GLU A 142 -2.14 6.10 -12.58
C GLU A 142 -0.82 5.88 -13.31
N VAL A 143 -0.46 6.80 -14.20
CA VAL A 143 0.76 6.73 -15.01
C VAL A 143 1.56 7.99 -14.82
N PHE A 144 2.87 7.84 -14.73
CA PHE A 144 3.77 8.96 -14.66
C PHE A 144 4.84 8.78 -15.70
N LEU A 145 5.19 9.88 -16.33
CA LEU A 145 6.11 9.92 -17.44
C LEU A 145 7.11 11.03 -17.21
N ARG A 146 8.38 10.73 -17.47
CA ARG A 146 9.45 11.71 -17.47
C ARG A 146 10.12 11.72 -18.82
N ALA A 147 10.32 12.90 -19.40
CA ALA A 147 11.10 13.02 -20.63
C ALA A 147 12.60 12.85 -20.32
N GLU A 148 13.32 12.13 -21.17
CA GLU A 148 14.78 12.05 -21.11
C GLU A 148 15.39 13.20 -21.94
N GLY A 149 15.10 14.43 -21.50
CA GLY A 149 15.40 15.68 -22.21
C GLY A 149 14.28 16.17 -23.12
N GLU A 150 14.37 17.44 -23.55
CA GLU A 150 13.42 18.08 -24.47
C GLU A 150 11.97 18.19 -23.96
N GLU A 151 11.78 18.42 -22.65
CA GLU A 151 10.45 18.56 -22.01
C GLU A 151 9.56 19.59 -22.71
N GLY A 152 10.17 20.69 -23.19
CA GLY A 152 9.49 21.73 -23.95
C GLY A 152 8.87 21.25 -25.28
N GLN A 153 9.44 20.22 -25.90
CA GLN A 153 8.83 19.60 -27.09
C GLN A 153 7.56 18.84 -26.70
N LEU A 154 7.60 18.01 -25.65
CA LEU A 154 6.41 17.30 -25.18
C LEU A 154 5.31 18.26 -24.73
N LEU A 155 5.65 19.37 -24.07
CA LEU A 155 4.71 20.41 -23.65
C LEU A 155 4.05 21.14 -24.83
N SER A 156 4.70 21.22 -25.99
CA SER A 156 4.12 21.87 -27.17
C SER A 156 3.16 20.96 -27.96
N HIS A 157 3.15 19.66 -27.65
CA HIS A 157 2.32 18.65 -28.31
C HIS A 157 1.20 18.15 -27.39
N ARG A 158 0.15 17.64 -28.01
CA ARG A 158 -0.84 16.82 -27.29
C ARG A 158 -0.25 15.44 -27.06
N LEU A 159 -0.21 15.00 -25.81
CA LEU A 159 0.32 13.68 -25.46
C LEU A 159 -0.76 12.61 -25.55
N TYR A 160 -0.42 11.46 -26.13
CA TYR A 160 -1.22 10.25 -26.16
C TYR A 160 -0.35 9.11 -25.64
N LEU A 161 -0.76 8.51 -24.52
CA LEU A 161 -0.13 7.32 -23.96
C LEU A 161 -0.98 6.12 -24.30
N SER A 162 -0.49 5.26 -25.19
CA SER A 162 -1.21 4.06 -25.62
C SER A 162 -0.97 2.92 -24.65
N ALA A 163 -2.03 2.23 -24.24
CA ALA A 163 -1.97 0.98 -23.49
C ALA A 163 -2.27 -0.22 -24.39
N PHE A 164 -3.38 -0.18 -25.13
CA PHE A 164 -3.77 -1.24 -26.06
C PHE A 164 -4.71 -0.72 -27.16
N ALA A 165 -4.91 -1.52 -28.21
CA ALA A 165 -5.72 -1.20 -29.37
C ALA A 165 -6.67 -2.35 -29.75
N LEU A 166 -7.86 -2.02 -30.25
CA LEU A 166 -8.88 -2.94 -30.72
C LEU A 166 -9.15 -2.69 -32.20
N GLY A 167 -9.00 -3.74 -33.01
CA GLY A 167 -9.05 -3.64 -34.47
C GLY A 167 -10.24 -4.37 -35.11
N GLU A 168 -10.82 -5.36 -34.45
CA GLU A 168 -12.02 -6.04 -34.94
C GLU A 168 -13.26 -5.26 -34.49
N TYR A 169 -14.26 -5.10 -35.38
CA TYR A 169 -15.55 -4.49 -35.03
C TYR A 169 -16.70 -5.36 -35.53
N ARG A 170 -17.42 -6.00 -34.61
CA ARG A 170 -18.52 -6.92 -34.93
C ARG A 170 -19.66 -6.78 -33.92
N GLN A 171 -20.89 -6.80 -34.42
CA GLN A 171 -22.11 -6.73 -33.60
C GLN A 171 -22.10 -5.57 -32.58
N GLY A 172 -21.63 -4.39 -32.99
CA GLY A 172 -21.61 -3.21 -32.10
C GLY A 172 -20.46 -3.16 -31.09
N GLY A 173 -19.53 -4.14 -31.13
CA GLY A 173 -18.41 -4.24 -30.19
C GLY A 173 -17.04 -4.29 -30.86
N TRP A 174 -16.04 -3.76 -30.17
CA TRP A 174 -14.63 -3.81 -30.53
C TRP A 174 -13.91 -4.99 -29.88
N SER A 175 -13.03 -5.68 -30.58
CA SER A 175 -12.17 -6.73 -30.00
C SER A 175 -10.73 -6.61 -30.50
N ALA A 176 -9.81 -7.23 -29.74
CA ALA A 176 -8.45 -7.44 -30.20
C ALA A 176 -8.47 -8.29 -31.48
N VAL A 177 -7.58 -7.98 -32.44
CA VAL A 177 -7.42 -8.85 -33.61
C VAL A 177 -6.77 -10.13 -33.15
N SER A 178 -7.41 -11.26 -33.47
CA SER A 178 -6.94 -12.58 -33.04
C SER A 178 -5.64 -13.01 -33.76
N GLY A 179 -4.73 -13.63 -33.00
CA GLY A 179 -3.47 -14.20 -33.52
C GLY A 179 -2.28 -13.23 -33.52
N GLY A 180 -1.12 -13.76 -33.94
CA GLY A 180 0.10 -12.96 -34.11
C GLY A 180 0.84 -12.60 -32.83
N GLU A 181 0.53 -13.25 -31.70
CA GLU A 181 1.30 -13.06 -30.46
C GLU A 181 2.73 -13.57 -30.62
N LYS A 182 3.68 -12.70 -30.30
CA LYS A 182 5.10 -13.02 -30.34
C LYS A 182 5.75 -12.51 -29.06
N SER A 183 6.32 -13.42 -28.29
CA SER A 183 7.27 -13.05 -27.22
C SER A 183 8.56 -12.55 -27.87
N LEU A 184 8.95 -11.34 -27.49
CA LEU A 184 10.19 -10.70 -27.85
C LEU A 184 11.02 -10.52 -26.59
N MET A 185 12.29 -10.93 -26.67
CA MET A 185 13.25 -10.77 -25.60
C MET A 185 14.14 -9.56 -25.87
N ALA A 186 14.64 -8.94 -24.81
CA ALA A 186 15.65 -7.89 -24.91
C ALA A 186 16.88 -8.37 -25.68
N GLU A 187 17.46 -7.48 -26.49
CA GLU A 187 18.78 -7.68 -27.09
C GLU A 187 19.89 -7.54 -26.03
N ASN A 188 21.15 -7.78 -26.41
CA ASN A 188 22.29 -7.75 -25.49
C ASN A 188 22.53 -6.38 -24.83
N ASP A 189 22.01 -5.29 -25.41
CA ASP A 189 22.06 -3.93 -24.86
C ASP A 189 20.89 -3.63 -23.90
N GLY A 190 20.01 -4.61 -23.68
CA GLY A 190 18.81 -4.49 -22.84
C GLY A 190 17.62 -3.83 -23.55
N TRP A 191 17.76 -3.43 -24.81
CA TRP A 191 16.68 -2.83 -25.58
C TRP A 191 15.93 -3.88 -26.40
N LEU A 192 14.63 -3.68 -26.50
CA LEU A 192 13.74 -4.42 -27.38
C LEU A 192 13.22 -3.45 -28.43
N ARG A 193 13.64 -3.66 -29.68
CA ARG A 193 13.28 -2.81 -30.82
C ARG A 193 12.01 -3.32 -31.49
N LEU A 194 10.92 -2.58 -31.32
CA LEU A 194 9.60 -2.86 -31.87
C LEU A 194 9.46 -2.34 -33.31
N ASP A 195 10.27 -1.35 -33.68
CA ASP A 195 10.29 -0.72 -34.99
C ASP A 195 11.74 -0.40 -35.42
N SER A 196 12.01 -0.45 -36.72
CA SER A 196 13.31 -0.14 -37.32
C SER A 196 13.56 1.36 -37.52
N GLY A 197 12.55 2.21 -37.27
CA GLY A 197 12.65 3.65 -37.44
C GLY A 197 13.62 4.32 -36.46
N ARG A 198 14.60 5.09 -36.96
CA ARG A 198 15.55 5.88 -36.15
C ARG A 198 14.96 7.18 -35.59
N GLY A 199 15.32 7.56 -34.37
CA GLY A 199 14.86 8.79 -33.70
C GLY A 199 13.56 8.60 -32.91
N GLY A 200 13.06 9.67 -32.30
CA GLY A 200 11.88 9.67 -31.42
C GLY A 200 12.19 10.27 -30.06
N TRP A 201 11.16 10.47 -29.25
CA TRP A 201 11.27 11.03 -27.92
C TRP A 201 11.56 9.93 -26.91
N ALA A 202 12.74 10.01 -26.28
CA ALA A 202 13.10 9.16 -25.18
C ALA A 202 12.37 9.61 -23.91
N HIS A 203 11.78 8.66 -23.20
CA HIS A 203 11.02 8.92 -22.00
C HIS A 203 11.02 7.70 -21.09
N ARG A 204 10.79 7.95 -19.82
CA ARG A 204 10.68 6.94 -18.78
C ARG A 204 9.24 6.87 -18.31
N VAL A 205 8.70 5.66 -18.21
CA VAL A 205 7.33 5.41 -17.78
C VAL A 205 7.38 4.69 -16.44
N PHE A 206 6.62 5.22 -15.49
CA PHE A 206 6.31 4.54 -14.24
C PHE A 206 4.83 4.17 -14.20
N LEU A 207 4.58 2.87 -13.98
CA LEU A 207 3.27 2.30 -13.74
C LEU A 207 3.19 1.79 -12.32
N GLY A 208 2.11 2.17 -11.62
CA GLY A 208 1.79 1.58 -10.34
C GLY A 208 1.64 0.05 -10.44
N ARG A 209 1.82 -0.65 -9.32
CA ARG A 209 1.64 -2.10 -9.23
C ARG A 209 0.22 -2.49 -9.70
N SER A 210 0.12 -3.36 -10.72
CA SER A 210 -1.13 -4.09 -11.02
C SER A 210 -1.20 -5.38 -10.20
N GLY A 211 -2.40 -5.76 -9.77
CA GLY A 211 -2.65 -7.08 -9.16
C GLY A 211 -2.72 -8.23 -10.18
N GLU A 212 -2.51 -7.95 -11.47
CA GLU A 212 -2.71 -8.87 -12.58
C GLU A 212 -1.42 -9.59 -13.03
N ASP A 213 -1.60 -10.75 -13.65
CA ASP A 213 -0.52 -11.62 -14.17
C ASP A 213 0.18 -11.03 -15.42
N SER A 214 -0.41 -10.01 -16.04
CA SER A 214 0.17 -9.25 -17.15
C SER A 214 -0.34 -7.80 -17.11
N GLN A 215 0.44 -6.86 -17.61
CA GLN A 215 0.06 -5.45 -17.73
C GLN A 215 0.26 -4.97 -19.17
N PRO A 216 -0.56 -4.04 -19.69
CA PRO A 216 -0.28 -3.43 -20.98
C PRO A 216 1.05 -2.67 -20.96
N LEU A 217 1.80 -2.73 -22.05
CA LEU A 217 2.95 -1.86 -22.27
C LEU A 217 2.44 -0.45 -22.54
N VAL A 218 2.53 0.41 -21.53
CA VAL A 218 2.13 1.82 -21.66
C VAL A 218 3.34 2.65 -22.11
N ALA A 219 3.18 3.42 -23.17
CA ALA A 219 4.20 4.36 -23.65
C ALA A 219 3.54 5.48 -24.45
N LEU A 220 4.29 6.52 -24.80
CA LEU A 220 3.83 7.48 -25.81
C LEU A 220 3.47 6.75 -27.11
N GLN A 221 2.48 7.29 -27.82
CA GLN A 221 2.01 6.71 -29.08
C GLN A 221 3.17 6.52 -30.07
N GLY A 222 3.14 5.38 -30.77
CA GLY A 222 4.16 5.05 -31.77
C GLY A 222 5.49 4.60 -31.15
N VAL A 223 5.44 3.81 -30.07
CA VAL A 223 6.61 3.18 -29.45
C VAL A 223 7.46 2.41 -30.47
N THR A 224 8.76 2.68 -30.48
CA THR A 224 9.74 2.09 -31.40
C THR A 224 10.75 1.21 -30.69
N ALA A 225 11.05 1.52 -29.43
CA ALA A 225 11.92 0.71 -28.59
C ALA A 225 11.53 0.83 -27.12
N VAL A 226 11.77 -0.22 -26.35
CA VAL A 226 11.53 -0.27 -24.91
C VAL A 226 12.64 -1.05 -24.22
N ARG A 227 13.01 -0.65 -23.01
CA ARG A 227 14.07 -1.28 -22.22
C ARG A 227 13.47 -2.14 -21.10
N VAL A 228 13.06 -3.35 -21.46
CA VAL A 228 12.48 -4.37 -20.57
C VAL A 228 12.94 -5.76 -21.01
N GLY A 229 12.96 -6.73 -20.10
CA GLY A 229 13.49 -8.07 -20.39
C GLY A 229 12.68 -8.86 -21.42
N GLU A 230 11.36 -8.71 -21.41
CA GLU A 230 10.43 -9.40 -22.30
C GLU A 230 9.19 -8.54 -22.57
N VAL A 231 8.68 -8.60 -23.80
CA VAL A 231 7.36 -8.07 -24.19
C VAL A 231 6.68 -9.11 -25.05
N VAL A 232 5.42 -9.42 -24.74
CA VAL A 232 4.56 -10.17 -25.65
C VAL A 232 3.83 -9.16 -26.55
N VAL A 233 4.13 -9.16 -27.84
CA VAL A 233 3.53 -8.23 -28.81
C VAL A 233 2.41 -8.93 -29.56
N SER A 234 1.26 -8.27 -29.64
CA SER A 234 0.11 -8.68 -30.45
C SER A 234 -0.38 -7.52 -31.30
N ALA A 235 -1.38 -7.76 -32.14
CA ALA A 235 -2.10 -6.71 -32.85
C ALA A 235 -2.75 -5.66 -31.91
N ALA A 236 -3.04 -6.05 -30.67
CA ALA A 236 -3.61 -5.17 -29.65
C ALA A 236 -2.55 -4.32 -28.93
N GLY A 237 -1.26 -4.55 -29.16
CA GLY A 237 -0.17 -3.83 -28.48
C GLY A 237 0.78 -4.77 -27.76
N GLY A 238 1.69 -4.19 -26.97
CA GLY A 238 2.60 -4.95 -26.13
C GLY A 238 1.98 -5.26 -24.77
N THR A 239 2.27 -6.42 -24.22
CA THR A 239 1.99 -6.76 -22.82
C THR A 239 3.30 -7.13 -22.12
N LEU A 240 3.42 -6.65 -20.90
CA LEU A 240 4.52 -6.95 -19.99
C LEU A 240 4.08 -8.06 -19.04
N PRO A 241 4.99 -8.94 -18.62
CA PRO A 241 4.73 -9.85 -17.51
C PRO A 241 4.26 -9.07 -16.27
N GLY A 242 3.30 -9.61 -15.53
CA GLY A 242 2.71 -8.98 -14.34
C GLY A 242 3.65 -8.89 -13.14
N GLY A 243 3.12 -8.45 -12.00
CA GLY A 243 3.86 -8.37 -10.73
C GLY A 243 4.09 -6.96 -10.19
N GLU A 244 5.36 -6.60 -9.95
CA GLU A 244 5.75 -5.35 -9.26
C GLU A 244 5.44 -4.08 -10.07
N ALA A 245 5.54 -2.92 -9.41
CA ALA A 245 5.51 -1.63 -10.10
C ALA A 245 6.59 -1.61 -11.19
N ARG A 246 6.24 -1.06 -12.36
CA ARG A 246 7.12 -1.07 -13.53
C ARG A 246 7.70 0.32 -13.72
N ASP A 247 9.01 0.36 -13.88
CA ASP A 247 9.78 1.51 -14.31
C ASP A 247 10.62 1.08 -15.51
N TYR A 248 10.40 1.70 -16.66
CA TYR A 248 11.13 1.37 -17.88
C TYR A 248 11.32 2.59 -18.79
N GLU A 249 12.38 2.53 -19.57
CA GLU A 249 12.69 3.49 -20.62
C GLU A 249 12.02 3.06 -21.92
N ALA A 250 11.51 4.02 -22.68
CA ALA A 250 10.93 3.82 -23.98
C ALA A 250 11.30 4.96 -24.93
N VAL A 251 11.31 4.65 -26.23
CA VAL A 251 11.45 5.62 -27.31
C VAL A 251 10.19 5.55 -28.15
N SER A 252 9.60 6.71 -28.46
CA SER A 252 8.36 6.77 -29.24
C SER A 252 8.38 7.85 -30.29
N LYS A 253 7.65 7.60 -31.37
CA LYS A 253 7.44 8.54 -32.47
C LYS A 253 5.95 8.78 -32.62
N MET A 254 5.50 9.83 -31.93
CA MET A 254 4.11 10.23 -32.00
C MET A 254 3.77 10.68 -33.41
N ARG A 255 2.61 10.24 -33.91
CA ARG A 255 2.08 10.59 -35.22
C ARG A 255 0.62 10.96 -35.09
N THR A 256 0.28 12.16 -35.53
CA THR A 256 -1.10 12.66 -35.52
C THR A 256 -1.53 13.02 -36.94
N LEU A 257 -2.83 13.20 -37.20
CA LEU A 257 -3.29 13.65 -38.52
C LEU A 257 -2.68 15.00 -38.93
N ASP A 258 -2.35 15.87 -37.97
CA ASP A 258 -1.79 17.19 -38.24
C ASP A 258 -0.27 17.12 -38.44
N ASP A 259 0.40 16.21 -37.74
CA ASP A 259 1.81 15.87 -37.93
C ASP A 259 2.02 14.34 -37.98
N PRO A 260 1.90 13.72 -39.17
CA PRO A 260 2.07 12.28 -39.32
C PRO A 260 3.56 11.86 -39.33
N GLY A 261 4.49 12.82 -39.28
CA GLY A 261 5.92 12.58 -39.25
C GLY A 261 6.54 12.14 -40.58
N GLY A 262 7.72 11.52 -40.51
CA GLY A 262 8.49 11.07 -41.67
C GLY A 262 7.96 9.77 -42.30
N ARG A 263 8.25 9.58 -43.60
CA ARG A 263 7.77 8.41 -44.34
C ARG A 263 8.47 7.12 -43.88
N VAL A 264 7.71 6.15 -43.37
CA VAL A 264 8.10 4.76 -43.09
C VAL A 264 7.34 3.83 -44.04
N VAL A 265 8.04 3.21 -44.98
CA VAL A 265 7.43 2.21 -45.87
C VAL A 265 7.01 1.00 -45.04
N ARG A 266 5.71 0.75 -44.98
CA ARG A 266 5.11 -0.42 -44.33
C ARG A 266 3.93 -0.91 -45.14
N GLU A 267 3.77 -2.22 -45.21
CA GLU A 267 2.59 -2.83 -45.81
C GLU A 267 1.34 -2.51 -44.99
N ALA A 268 0.23 -2.30 -45.70
CA ALA A 268 -1.04 -2.03 -45.04
C ALA A 268 -1.48 -3.25 -44.21
N PRO A 269 -2.09 -3.03 -43.04
CA PRO A 269 -2.62 -4.13 -42.24
C PRO A 269 -3.79 -4.81 -42.97
N ASP A 270 -4.11 -6.01 -42.52
CA ASP A 270 -5.13 -6.89 -43.11
C ASP A 270 -6.51 -6.25 -43.26
N GLY A 271 -7.36 -6.88 -44.07
CA GLY A 271 -8.73 -6.42 -44.35
C GLY A 271 -9.62 -6.24 -43.12
N VAL A 272 -9.33 -6.92 -42.01
CA VAL A 272 -10.06 -6.84 -40.73
C VAL A 272 -10.20 -5.40 -40.24
N TYR A 273 -9.18 -4.57 -40.45
CA TYR A 273 -9.19 -3.16 -40.05
C TYR A 273 -10.08 -2.25 -40.91
N ARG A 274 -10.78 -2.82 -41.90
CA ARG A 274 -11.78 -2.14 -42.75
C ARG A 274 -13.20 -2.68 -42.54
N GLU A 275 -13.41 -3.62 -41.62
CA GLU A 275 -14.75 -4.16 -41.33
C GLU A 275 -15.70 -3.05 -40.82
N MET A 276 -16.86 -2.91 -41.45
CA MET A 276 -17.86 -1.90 -41.11
C MET A 276 -18.96 -2.46 -40.20
N ALA A 277 -19.71 -1.58 -39.55
CA ALA A 277 -21.03 -1.94 -39.03
C ALA A 277 -21.89 -2.51 -40.19
N GLY A 278 -22.56 -3.63 -39.94
CA GLY A 278 -23.48 -4.20 -40.94
C GLY A 278 -24.78 -3.42 -41.07
N GLY A 279 -25.52 -3.69 -42.14
CA GLY A 279 -26.89 -3.19 -42.34
C GLY A 279 -27.01 -1.67 -42.54
N GLU A 280 -28.14 -1.13 -42.12
CA GLU A 280 -28.55 0.26 -42.36
C GLU A 280 -27.65 1.28 -41.65
N LEU A 281 -27.20 0.98 -40.43
CA LEU A 281 -26.30 1.84 -39.69
C LEU A 281 -24.97 2.04 -40.43
N GLY A 282 -24.38 0.94 -40.93
CA GLY A 282 -23.14 1.00 -41.71
C GLY A 282 -23.26 1.87 -42.96
N ARG A 283 -24.38 1.73 -43.69
CA ARG A 283 -24.68 2.55 -44.87
C ARG A 283 -24.74 4.04 -44.52
N ARG A 284 -25.49 4.41 -43.48
CA ARG A 284 -25.64 5.80 -43.03
C ARG A 284 -24.33 6.41 -42.53
N ILE A 285 -23.50 5.63 -41.83
CA ILE A 285 -22.15 6.06 -41.43
C ILE A 285 -21.31 6.35 -42.68
N GLY A 286 -21.37 5.48 -43.68
CA GLY A 286 -20.62 5.66 -44.93
C GLY A 286 -21.06 6.88 -45.73
N GLU A 287 -22.36 7.12 -45.82
CA GLU A 287 -22.91 8.32 -46.46
C GLU A 287 -22.49 9.60 -45.76
N LEU A 288 -22.54 9.63 -44.42
CA LEU A 288 -22.09 10.78 -43.64
C LEU A 288 -20.57 11.01 -43.79
N ALA A 289 -19.76 9.94 -43.76
CA ALA A 289 -18.33 10.03 -43.98
C ALA A 289 -17.98 10.58 -45.37
N ALA A 290 -18.62 10.07 -46.41
CA ALA A 290 -18.45 10.53 -47.79
C ALA A 290 -18.90 11.99 -47.95
N GLN A 291 -20.02 12.37 -47.34
CA GLN A 291 -20.52 13.76 -47.35
C GLN A 291 -19.51 14.73 -46.74
N TRP A 292 -18.90 14.36 -45.60
CA TRP A 292 -17.93 15.22 -44.91
C TRP A 292 -16.57 15.28 -45.58
N ALA A 293 -16.06 14.14 -46.05
CA ALA A 293 -14.84 14.11 -46.85
C ALA A 293 -15.02 14.93 -48.14
N GLY A 294 -16.21 14.88 -48.76
CA GLY A 294 -16.47 15.44 -50.07
C GLY A 294 -15.56 14.81 -51.13
N ASP A 295 -15.09 15.59 -52.09
CA ASP A 295 -14.15 15.12 -53.12
C ASP A 295 -12.70 14.97 -52.62
N ARG A 296 -12.45 15.20 -51.33
CA ARG A 296 -11.10 15.10 -50.74
C ARG A 296 -10.86 13.67 -50.27
N GLY A 297 -10.00 12.94 -50.99
CA GLY A 297 -9.49 11.64 -50.54
C GLY A 297 -8.32 11.76 -49.56
N GLY A 298 -7.90 10.62 -49.01
CA GLY A 298 -6.68 10.50 -48.20
C GLY A 298 -6.72 11.35 -46.92
N LEU A 299 -5.58 11.97 -46.59
CA LEU A 299 -5.38 12.69 -45.32
C LEU A 299 -6.37 13.86 -45.12
N GLU A 300 -6.69 14.58 -46.20
CA GLU A 300 -7.59 15.74 -46.11
C GLU A 300 -9.04 15.33 -45.86
N GLY A 301 -9.51 14.23 -46.49
CA GLY A 301 -10.82 13.67 -46.20
C GLY A 301 -10.96 13.25 -44.74
N LEU A 302 -9.91 12.63 -44.17
CA LEU A 302 -9.89 12.23 -42.77
C LEU A 302 -9.92 13.44 -41.81
N ARG A 303 -9.21 14.53 -42.13
CA ARG A 303 -9.28 15.77 -41.33
C ARG A 303 -10.67 16.36 -41.31
N ARG A 304 -11.35 16.41 -42.46
CA ARG A 304 -12.73 16.89 -42.55
C ARG A 304 -13.70 16.03 -41.75
N VAL A 305 -13.55 14.71 -41.80
CA VAL A 305 -14.36 13.80 -40.97
C VAL A 305 -14.13 14.06 -39.48
N ARG A 306 -12.86 14.19 -39.04
CA ARG A 306 -12.51 14.51 -37.65
C ARG A 306 -13.16 15.83 -37.20
N GLU A 307 -13.06 16.86 -38.03
CA GLU A 307 -13.61 18.19 -37.76
C GLU A 307 -15.15 18.18 -37.76
N GLY A 308 -15.77 17.45 -38.69
CA GLY A 308 -17.22 17.26 -38.74
C GLY A 308 -17.77 16.61 -37.48
N LEU A 309 -17.12 15.53 -37.00
CA LEU A 309 -17.47 14.88 -35.73
C LEU A 309 -17.37 15.83 -34.54
N SER A 310 -16.24 16.54 -34.43
CA SER A 310 -15.98 17.47 -33.34
C SER A 310 -16.97 18.65 -33.33
N ALA A 311 -17.38 19.11 -34.51
CA ALA A 311 -18.34 20.21 -34.65
C ALA A 311 -19.80 19.77 -34.42
N GLN A 312 -20.18 18.55 -34.82
CA GLN A 312 -21.57 18.08 -34.74
C GLN A 312 -21.97 17.64 -33.33
N ALA A 313 -21.06 16.97 -32.61
CA ALA A 313 -21.37 16.31 -31.36
C ALA A 313 -20.69 16.98 -30.15
N ARG A 314 -21.31 16.88 -28.98
CA ARG A 314 -20.80 17.46 -27.74
C ARG A 314 -20.22 16.38 -26.84
N TYR A 315 -19.07 16.66 -26.24
CA TYR A 315 -18.51 15.79 -25.20
C TYR A 315 -19.42 15.78 -23.97
N SER A 316 -19.77 14.59 -23.49
CA SER A 316 -20.63 14.39 -22.33
C SER A 316 -20.35 13.04 -21.67
N LEU A 317 -20.08 13.05 -20.36
CA LEU A 317 -19.98 11.84 -19.53
C LEU A 317 -21.36 11.25 -19.17
N THR A 318 -22.44 11.94 -19.56
CA THR A 318 -23.81 11.48 -19.42
C THR A 318 -24.44 11.31 -20.79
N VAL A 319 -24.94 10.12 -21.07
CA VAL A 319 -25.67 9.75 -22.29
C VAL A 319 -26.99 9.14 -21.85
N GLU A 320 -28.09 9.65 -22.38
CA GLU A 320 -29.42 9.23 -21.94
C GLU A 320 -30.03 8.14 -22.82
N ASN A 321 -29.80 8.19 -24.14
CA ASN A 321 -30.37 7.28 -25.15
C ASN A 321 -31.83 6.91 -24.87
N ARG A 322 -32.71 7.92 -24.84
CA ARG A 322 -34.09 7.78 -24.36
C ARG A 322 -34.93 6.78 -25.16
N ASP A 323 -34.61 6.63 -26.44
CA ASP A 323 -35.33 5.79 -27.39
C ASP A 323 -34.71 4.38 -27.53
N ASP A 324 -33.74 4.02 -26.67
CA ASP A 324 -33.05 2.71 -26.67
C ASP A 324 -32.53 2.31 -28.06
N ARG A 325 -31.95 3.28 -28.77
CA ARG A 325 -31.35 3.07 -30.10
C ARG A 325 -30.00 2.39 -29.96
N ASP A 326 -29.47 1.89 -31.08
CA ASP A 326 -28.04 1.54 -31.13
C ASP A 326 -27.20 2.74 -30.62
N PRO A 327 -26.25 2.52 -29.68
CA PRO A 327 -25.53 3.61 -29.04
C PRO A 327 -24.80 4.52 -30.03
N LEU A 328 -24.22 3.94 -31.08
CA LEU A 328 -23.52 4.70 -32.11
C LEU A 328 -24.51 5.45 -33.01
N GLU A 329 -25.65 4.84 -33.34
CA GLU A 329 -26.72 5.51 -34.08
C GLU A 329 -27.27 6.71 -33.30
N ASN A 330 -27.56 6.53 -32.00
CA ASN A 330 -28.01 7.59 -31.10
C ASN A 330 -27.01 8.76 -31.09
N PHE A 331 -25.72 8.43 -30.92
CA PHE A 331 -24.65 9.41 -30.91
C PHE A 331 -24.54 10.17 -32.23
N LEU A 332 -24.51 9.50 -33.38
CA LEU A 332 -24.27 10.17 -34.65
C LEU A 332 -25.46 10.96 -35.16
N PHE A 333 -26.69 10.51 -34.90
CA PHE A 333 -27.85 11.04 -35.63
C PHE A 333 -28.90 11.70 -34.74
N TYR A 334 -28.98 11.35 -33.46
CA TYR A 334 -30.05 11.82 -32.57
C TYR A 334 -29.50 12.66 -31.42
N GLU A 335 -29.03 12.04 -30.34
CA GLU A 335 -28.60 12.75 -29.13
C GLU A 335 -27.35 13.60 -29.34
N ARG A 336 -26.40 13.17 -30.20
CA ARG A 336 -25.16 13.92 -30.52
C ARG A 336 -24.35 14.29 -29.27
N ARG A 337 -24.39 13.42 -28.28
CA ARG A 337 -23.64 13.53 -27.02
C ARG A 337 -23.02 12.20 -26.69
N GLY A 338 -21.75 12.22 -26.29
CA GLY A 338 -21.01 11.02 -25.92
C GLY A 338 -19.65 11.38 -25.31
N HIS A 339 -19.01 10.40 -24.69
CA HIS A 339 -17.62 10.52 -24.24
C HIS A 339 -16.66 9.98 -25.32
N CYS A 340 -15.37 9.95 -25.01
CA CYS A 340 -14.28 9.64 -25.96
C CYS A 340 -14.49 8.36 -26.78
N GLU A 341 -15.08 7.31 -26.22
CA GLU A 341 -15.30 6.03 -26.92
C GLU A 341 -16.30 6.15 -28.08
N PHE A 342 -17.32 7.00 -27.94
CA PHE A 342 -18.29 7.27 -29.00
C PHE A 342 -17.62 8.00 -30.17
N PHE A 343 -16.82 9.02 -29.86
CA PHE A 343 -16.05 9.76 -30.87
C PHE A 343 -15.01 8.87 -31.55
N ALA A 344 -14.26 8.07 -30.79
CA ALA A 344 -13.27 7.15 -31.32
C ALA A 344 -13.89 6.09 -32.22
N THR A 345 -15.01 5.49 -31.80
CA THR A 345 -15.73 4.49 -32.60
C THR A 345 -16.26 5.11 -33.90
N ALA A 346 -16.91 6.27 -33.82
CA ALA A 346 -17.41 6.99 -34.99
C ALA A 346 -16.27 7.35 -35.97
N ALA A 347 -15.18 7.94 -35.46
CA ALA A 347 -14.03 8.32 -36.28
C ALA A 347 -13.39 7.11 -36.96
N ALA A 348 -13.21 6.01 -36.23
CA ALA A 348 -12.66 4.78 -36.77
C ALA A 348 -13.54 4.21 -37.88
N LEU A 349 -14.86 4.07 -37.68
CA LEU A 349 -15.76 3.51 -38.69
C LEU A 349 -15.96 4.44 -39.90
N MET A 350 -15.97 5.77 -39.70
CA MET A 350 -16.01 6.71 -40.82
C MET A 350 -14.73 6.66 -41.66
N ALA A 351 -13.55 6.46 -41.04
CA ALA A 351 -12.32 6.22 -41.78
C ALA A 351 -12.38 4.93 -42.60
N ARG A 352 -12.95 3.85 -42.04
CA ARG A 352 -13.16 2.57 -42.77
C ARG A 352 -14.09 2.74 -43.95
N ALA A 353 -15.14 3.54 -43.82
CA ALA A 353 -16.05 3.86 -44.92
C ALA A 353 -15.34 4.56 -46.08
N LEU A 354 -14.27 5.32 -45.80
CA LEU A 354 -13.40 5.93 -46.80
C LEU A 354 -12.29 4.98 -47.31
N GLY A 355 -12.34 3.70 -46.94
CA GLY A 355 -11.36 2.68 -47.33
C GLY A 355 -10.06 2.68 -46.53
N VAL A 356 -9.95 3.52 -45.50
CA VAL A 356 -8.75 3.67 -44.67
C VAL A 356 -8.82 2.69 -43.49
N PRO A 357 -7.85 1.77 -43.34
CA PRO A 357 -7.82 0.88 -42.18
C PRO A 357 -7.75 1.68 -40.89
N SER A 358 -8.53 1.30 -39.89
CA SER A 358 -8.58 2.02 -38.60
C SER A 358 -8.72 1.06 -37.42
N ARG A 359 -8.37 1.53 -36.23
CA ARG A 359 -8.55 0.84 -34.95
C ARG A 359 -8.88 1.83 -33.85
N VAL A 360 -9.42 1.37 -32.74
CA VAL A 360 -9.63 2.19 -31.53
C VAL A 360 -8.52 1.88 -30.53
N VAL A 361 -7.89 2.91 -29.99
CA VAL A 361 -6.81 2.80 -29.02
C VAL A 361 -7.27 3.39 -27.69
N TYR A 362 -6.86 2.74 -26.61
CA TYR A 362 -7.17 3.10 -25.24
C TYR A 362 -5.89 3.39 -24.46
N GLY A 363 -5.98 4.37 -23.56
CA GLY A 363 -4.90 4.77 -22.69
C GLY A 363 -5.21 6.11 -22.05
N TRP A 364 -4.28 7.07 -22.13
CA TRP A 364 -4.45 8.42 -21.55
C TRP A 364 -4.08 9.50 -22.55
N ALA A 365 -4.70 10.68 -22.44
CA ALA A 365 -4.34 11.84 -23.25
C ALA A 365 -4.21 13.12 -22.42
N GLY A 366 -3.28 14.00 -22.80
CA GLY A 366 -3.01 15.26 -22.10
C GLY A 366 -2.12 15.06 -20.87
N GLY A 367 -2.73 14.94 -19.69
CA GLY A 367 -2.04 14.86 -18.39
C GLY A 367 -1.67 16.22 -17.81
N THR A 368 -1.05 16.21 -16.63
CA THR A 368 -0.57 17.41 -15.93
C THR A 368 0.95 17.34 -15.75
N TYR A 369 1.67 18.35 -16.21
CA TYR A 369 3.11 18.48 -16.03
C TYR A 369 3.42 19.23 -14.73
N TYR A 370 4.26 18.61 -13.91
CA TYR A 370 4.76 19.11 -12.66
C TYR A 370 6.23 19.49 -12.83
N GLU A 371 6.51 20.79 -12.74
CA GLU A 371 7.89 21.30 -12.79
C GLU A 371 8.72 20.74 -11.62
N SER A 372 8.06 20.53 -10.48
CA SER A 372 8.61 19.79 -9.35
C SER A 372 8.87 18.32 -9.73
N GLY A 373 10.14 17.99 -9.98
CA GLY A 373 10.56 16.64 -10.35
C GLY A 373 10.40 16.29 -11.83
N LYS A 374 9.89 17.21 -12.66
CA LYS A 374 9.78 17.09 -14.13
C LYS A 374 8.94 15.89 -14.58
N TRP A 375 7.77 15.73 -13.98
CA TRP A 375 6.86 14.61 -14.25
C TRP A 375 5.61 15.05 -15.00
N PHE A 376 5.26 14.32 -16.05
CA PHE A 376 3.91 14.29 -16.59
C PHE A 376 3.11 13.23 -15.83
N VAL A 377 2.01 13.63 -15.23
CA VAL A 377 1.14 12.75 -14.43
C VAL A 377 -0.20 12.62 -15.12
N PHE A 378 -0.58 11.37 -15.39
CA PHE A 378 -1.85 10.98 -15.97
C PHE A 378 -2.70 10.33 -14.89
N ARG A 379 -3.92 10.83 -14.76
CA ARG A 379 -4.90 10.41 -13.76
C ARG A 379 -6.02 9.64 -14.42
N GLY A 380 -6.86 8.96 -13.63
CA GLY A 380 -8.03 8.24 -14.16
C GLY A 380 -8.99 9.11 -14.99
N ARG A 381 -9.09 10.42 -14.69
CA ARG A 381 -9.86 11.40 -15.49
C ARG A 381 -9.24 11.74 -16.84
N ASP A 382 -7.95 11.46 -17.01
CA ASP A 382 -7.21 11.65 -18.25
C ASP A 382 -7.27 10.38 -19.13
N ALA A 383 -7.94 9.31 -18.65
CA ALA A 383 -8.20 8.12 -19.43
C ALA A 383 -8.99 8.47 -20.69
N HIS A 384 -8.51 7.99 -21.84
CA HIS A 384 -8.97 8.43 -23.14
C HIS A 384 -8.99 7.30 -24.16
N ALA A 385 -9.92 7.40 -25.11
CA ALA A 385 -10.01 6.55 -26.27
C ALA A 385 -9.95 7.41 -27.53
N TRP A 386 -9.21 6.96 -28.55
CA TRP A 386 -9.09 7.65 -29.83
C TRP A 386 -9.05 6.66 -30.99
N ALA A 387 -9.32 7.13 -32.21
CA ALA A 387 -9.09 6.32 -33.40
C ALA A 387 -7.65 6.47 -33.88
N GLU A 388 -7.05 5.38 -34.34
CA GLU A 388 -5.86 5.43 -35.17
C GLU A 388 -6.20 4.95 -36.58
N VAL A 389 -5.65 5.64 -37.58
CA VAL A 389 -5.81 5.31 -38.99
C VAL A 389 -4.47 4.90 -39.57
N TRP A 390 -4.49 3.89 -40.44
CA TRP A 390 -3.30 3.46 -41.14
C TRP A 390 -3.12 4.30 -42.41
N LEU A 391 -2.06 5.10 -42.44
CA LEU A 391 -1.69 5.84 -43.63
C LEU A 391 -0.48 5.19 -44.32
N PRO A 392 -0.54 4.96 -45.65
CA PRO A 392 0.60 4.49 -46.41
C PRO A 392 1.79 5.39 -46.18
N ASN A 393 2.94 4.78 -45.90
CA ASN A 393 4.18 5.46 -45.55
C ASN A 393 4.20 6.17 -44.18
N TYR A 394 3.20 6.09 -43.32
CA TYR A 394 3.29 6.67 -41.97
C TYR A 394 3.01 5.64 -40.87
N GLY A 395 2.27 4.58 -41.21
CA GLY A 395 1.81 3.60 -40.25
C GLY A 395 0.56 4.09 -39.52
N TRP A 396 0.43 3.72 -38.24
CA TRP A 396 -0.67 4.15 -37.39
C TRP A 396 -0.52 5.61 -36.97
N VAL A 397 -1.55 6.40 -37.27
CA VAL A 397 -1.62 7.85 -37.02
C VAL A 397 -2.86 8.18 -36.21
N VAL A 398 -2.72 9.01 -35.18
CA VAL A 398 -3.83 9.43 -34.31
C VAL A 398 -4.82 10.31 -35.06
N MET A 399 -6.08 9.90 -35.07
CA MET A 399 -7.27 10.63 -35.50
C MET A 399 -8.22 10.76 -34.30
N ASP A 400 -7.97 11.74 -33.44
CA ASP A 400 -8.88 12.04 -32.34
C ASP A 400 -9.88 13.12 -32.74
N ALA A 401 -11.17 12.77 -32.71
CA ALA A 401 -12.28 13.64 -33.03
C ALA A 401 -12.98 14.21 -31.77
N THR A 402 -12.49 13.87 -30.59
CA THR A 402 -13.09 14.31 -29.32
C THR A 402 -12.91 15.83 -29.14
N PRO A 403 -14.01 16.61 -28.97
CA PRO A 403 -13.92 18.03 -28.68
C PRO A 403 -13.29 18.24 -27.30
N MET A 404 -12.26 19.10 -27.23
CA MET A 404 -11.57 19.42 -25.98
C MET A 404 -11.96 20.84 -25.52
N PRO A 405 -12.25 21.06 -24.23
CA PRO A 405 -12.43 22.41 -23.70
C PRO A 405 -11.17 23.26 -23.93
N SER A 406 -11.37 24.55 -24.18
CA SER A 406 -10.41 25.49 -24.78
C SER A 406 -9.24 25.93 -23.90
N THR A 407 -8.64 25.03 -23.13
CA THR A 407 -7.28 25.21 -22.61
C THR A 407 -6.31 24.47 -23.54
N GLU A 408 -5.77 25.22 -24.50
CA GLU A 408 -4.62 24.85 -25.34
C GLU A 408 -4.66 23.48 -26.05
N ALA A 409 -5.74 23.20 -26.79
CA ALA A 409 -5.79 22.11 -27.78
C ALA A 409 -5.34 20.71 -27.28
N GLY A 410 -5.52 20.43 -25.99
CA GLY A 410 -5.19 19.14 -25.38
C GLY A 410 -3.70 18.91 -25.08
N ARG A 411 -2.89 19.98 -25.04
CA ARG A 411 -1.55 19.92 -24.43
C ARG A 411 -1.62 19.57 -22.94
N PRO A 412 -0.52 19.06 -22.36
CA PRO A 412 -0.44 18.85 -20.92
C PRO A 412 -0.75 20.14 -20.16
N ALA A 413 -1.60 20.05 -19.15
CA ALA A 413 -1.82 21.16 -18.24
C ALA A 413 -0.54 21.41 -17.41
N LEU A 414 -0.23 22.67 -17.12
CA LEU A 414 0.86 23.00 -16.20
C LEU A 414 0.32 23.02 -14.76
N ALA A 415 0.95 22.25 -13.87
CA ALA A 415 0.71 22.37 -12.44
C ALA A 415 1.19 23.74 -11.93
N ALA A 416 0.72 24.17 -10.75
CA ALA A 416 1.27 25.39 -10.16
C ALA A 416 2.77 25.22 -9.87
N VAL A 417 3.53 26.32 -9.93
CA VAL A 417 5.01 26.31 -9.85
C VAL A 417 5.52 25.64 -8.57
N ASP A 418 4.77 25.75 -7.47
CA ASP A 418 5.05 25.18 -6.16
C ASP A 418 4.32 23.86 -5.90
N GLU A 419 3.45 23.42 -6.82
CA GLU A 419 2.73 22.16 -6.69
C GLU A 419 3.69 20.99 -6.87
N GLN A 420 3.71 20.09 -5.89
CA GLN A 420 4.52 18.88 -5.93
C GLN A 420 3.82 17.80 -6.73
N ALA A 421 4.55 17.11 -7.61
CA ALA A 421 4.05 15.90 -8.25
C ALA A 421 3.54 14.94 -7.17
N PRO A 422 2.32 14.39 -7.30
CA PRO A 422 1.80 13.46 -6.31
C PRO A 422 2.79 12.31 -6.13
N VAL A 423 3.22 12.10 -4.88
CA VAL A 423 4.26 11.13 -4.57
C VAL A 423 3.80 9.74 -4.96
N HIS A 424 4.59 9.08 -5.79
CA HIS A 424 4.49 7.64 -6.01
C HIS A 424 4.68 6.92 -4.68
N GLY A 425 3.67 6.19 -4.22
CA GLY A 425 3.76 5.30 -3.07
C GLY A 425 4.72 4.14 -3.35
N GLY A 426 6.03 4.40 -3.28
CA GLY A 426 7.12 3.48 -3.61
C GLY A 426 8.36 4.33 -3.89
N GLY A 427 9.18 4.56 -2.87
CA GLY A 427 10.11 5.67 -2.84
C GLY A 427 11.23 5.60 -3.87
N TRP A 428 11.52 6.74 -4.47
CA TRP A 428 12.85 7.07 -4.96
C TRP A 428 13.77 7.19 -3.75
N ARG A 429 14.35 6.07 -3.33
CA ARG A 429 15.56 6.08 -2.50
C ARG A 429 16.63 5.41 -3.33
N GLU A 430 17.48 6.25 -3.91
CA GLU A 430 18.83 5.89 -4.31
C GLU A 430 19.43 5.10 -3.14
N GLU A 431 19.67 3.81 -3.35
CA GLU A 431 20.29 2.94 -2.35
C GLU A 431 21.75 3.38 -2.17
N GLU A 432 21.98 4.42 -1.38
CA GLU A 432 23.22 4.54 -0.63
C GLU A 432 23.22 3.44 0.45
N GLY A 433 23.53 2.22 0.04
CA GLY A 433 23.61 1.01 0.87
C GLY A 433 24.66 1.05 1.99
N GLY A 434 25.32 2.19 2.25
CA GLY A 434 26.37 2.32 3.27
C GLY A 434 25.91 2.88 4.62
N GLY A 435 24.87 3.73 4.66
CA GLY A 435 24.56 4.52 5.85
C GLY A 435 23.70 3.81 6.91
N ARG A 436 22.84 2.88 6.50
CA ARG A 436 21.83 2.27 7.41
C ARG A 436 22.46 1.26 8.36
N LEU A 437 23.39 0.43 7.88
CA LEU A 437 24.10 -0.54 8.71
C LEU A 437 24.95 0.16 9.78
N LEU A 438 25.62 1.27 9.43
CA LEU A 438 26.40 2.05 10.38
C LEU A 438 25.52 2.67 11.47
N GLY A 439 24.34 3.19 11.11
CA GLY A 439 23.35 3.72 12.05
C GLY A 439 22.81 2.66 13.01
N TRP A 440 22.51 1.46 12.51
CA TRP A 440 22.06 0.33 13.35
C TRP A 440 23.16 -0.16 14.30
N VAL A 441 24.40 -0.27 13.82
CA VAL A 441 25.54 -0.67 14.66
C VAL A 441 25.78 0.37 15.77
N LEU A 442 25.74 1.67 15.46
CA LEU A 442 25.86 2.74 16.45
C LEU A 442 24.73 2.73 17.47
N ALA A 443 23.48 2.49 17.05
CA ALA A 443 22.34 2.40 17.95
C ALA A 443 22.45 1.22 18.92
N VAL A 444 22.91 0.06 18.45
CA VAL A 444 23.14 -1.12 19.30
C VAL A 444 24.28 -0.86 20.29
N ILE A 445 25.38 -0.25 19.84
CA ILE A 445 26.50 0.12 20.73
C ILE A 445 26.05 1.10 21.81
N LEU A 446 25.33 2.16 21.45
CA LEU A 446 24.79 3.14 22.40
C LEU A 446 23.79 2.50 23.38
N GLY A 447 22.95 1.58 22.90
CA GLY A 447 22.04 0.78 23.74
C GLY A 447 22.79 -0.09 24.75
N LEU A 448 23.88 -0.76 24.32
CA LEU A 448 24.73 -1.56 25.19
C LEU A 448 25.46 -0.70 26.24
N PHE A 449 25.94 0.49 25.87
CA PHE A 449 26.56 1.44 26.81
C PHE A 449 25.54 1.99 27.81
N ALA A 450 24.32 2.33 27.38
CA ALA A 450 23.24 2.74 28.26
C ALA A 450 22.87 1.63 29.24
N TRP A 451 22.78 0.38 28.76
CA TRP A 451 22.51 -0.79 29.59
C TRP A 451 23.65 -1.06 30.59
N ALA A 452 24.91 -0.98 30.16
CA ALA A 452 26.07 -1.11 31.04
C ALA A 452 26.11 -0.01 32.11
N GLY A 453 25.74 1.24 31.76
CA GLY A 453 25.60 2.35 32.69
C GLY A 453 24.50 2.13 33.73
N VAL A 454 23.37 1.54 33.33
CA VAL A 454 22.28 1.14 34.24
C VAL A 454 22.74 0.02 35.17
N VAL A 455 23.43 -1.00 34.66
CA VAL A 455 23.95 -2.13 35.46
C VAL A 455 25.06 -1.69 36.42
N ALA A 456 25.94 -0.78 36.00
CA ALA A 456 26.98 -0.20 36.84
C ALA A 456 26.41 0.77 37.89
N GLY A 457 25.37 1.54 37.52
CA GLY A 457 24.65 2.44 38.41
C GLY A 457 23.81 1.70 39.46
N SER A 458 23.21 0.56 39.11
CA SER A 458 22.45 -0.27 40.04
C SER A 458 23.31 -0.97 41.08
N ARG A 459 24.64 -1.06 40.88
CA ARG A 459 25.58 -1.62 41.86
C ARG A 459 26.00 -0.62 42.94
N ARG A 460 25.76 0.69 42.77
CA ARG A 460 26.18 1.74 43.73
C ARG A 460 25.11 2.17 44.74
N VAL A 461 23.86 1.70 44.60
CA VAL A 461 22.71 2.20 45.40
C VAL A 461 22.17 1.17 46.42
N PHE A 462 22.71 -0.05 46.45
CA PHE A 462 22.30 -1.05 47.44
C PHE A 462 23.40 -1.27 48.49
N PRO A 463 23.18 -0.90 49.77
CA PRO A 463 24.03 -1.41 50.85
C PRO A 463 23.89 -2.94 50.88
N GLU A 464 25.01 -3.62 51.15
CA GLU A 464 25.13 -5.08 51.16
C GLU A 464 23.96 -5.76 51.86
N ARG A 465 23.10 -6.39 51.06
CA ARG A 465 22.06 -7.29 51.53
C ARG A 465 22.60 -8.70 51.38
N GLU A 466 22.78 -9.37 52.51
CA GLU A 466 23.13 -10.79 52.60
C GLU A 466 22.36 -11.62 51.56
N LYS A 467 23.11 -12.49 50.87
CA LYS A 467 22.63 -13.39 49.81
C LYS A 467 21.55 -14.35 50.33
N GLY A 468 20.30 -13.92 50.30
CA GLY A 468 19.13 -14.77 50.43
C GLY A 468 18.80 -15.42 49.08
N ARG A 469 19.24 -16.67 48.88
CA ARG A 469 18.74 -17.54 47.79
C ARG A 469 17.22 -17.56 47.81
N VAL A 470 16.59 -17.27 46.67
CA VAL A 470 15.15 -17.52 46.44
C VAL A 470 14.93 -19.03 46.51
N GLY A 471 14.58 -19.52 47.69
CA GLY A 471 14.17 -20.90 47.94
C GLY A 471 12.66 -21.04 47.83
N SER A 472 12.22 -22.18 47.31
CA SER A 472 10.83 -22.65 47.34
C SER A 472 10.16 -22.35 48.71
N PRO A 473 8.86 -21.98 48.78
CA PRO A 473 8.25 -21.37 49.97
C PRO A 473 8.05 -22.30 51.19
N GLY A 474 8.58 -23.52 51.15
CA GLY A 474 8.57 -24.47 52.27
C GLY A 474 9.99 -24.77 52.74
N GLY A 475 10.23 -24.72 54.05
CA GLY A 475 11.52 -25.13 54.62
C GLY A 475 11.87 -26.59 54.28
N ARG A 476 13.15 -26.98 54.38
CA ARG A 476 13.60 -28.35 54.05
C ARG A 476 12.78 -29.42 54.78
N TYR A 477 12.37 -29.16 56.02
CA TYR A 477 11.54 -30.06 56.83
C TYR A 477 10.18 -30.38 56.18
N GLU A 478 9.54 -29.43 55.49
CA GLU A 478 8.21 -29.63 54.90
C GLU A 478 8.28 -30.60 53.72
N ALA A 479 9.30 -30.43 52.86
CA ALA A 479 9.51 -31.29 51.70
C ALA A 479 9.74 -32.75 52.13
N ILE A 480 10.57 -32.95 53.16
CA ILE A 480 10.91 -34.28 53.71
C ILE A 480 9.67 -34.89 54.38
N PHE A 481 8.91 -34.11 55.15
CA PHE A 481 7.71 -34.62 55.83
C PHE A 481 6.64 -35.09 54.84
N ARG A 482 6.38 -34.30 53.79
CA ARG A 482 5.44 -34.68 52.71
C ARG A 482 5.92 -35.92 51.96
N GLN A 483 7.23 -36.09 51.77
CA GLN A 483 7.80 -37.30 51.18
C GLN A 483 7.56 -38.52 52.07
N GLY A 484 7.83 -38.44 53.38
CA GLY A 484 7.55 -39.52 54.32
C GLY A 484 6.06 -39.89 54.42
N CYS A 485 5.15 -38.92 54.25
CA CYS A 485 3.72 -39.19 54.15
C CYS A 485 3.36 -39.96 52.86
N ARG A 486 3.95 -39.60 51.72
CA ARG A 486 3.74 -40.33 50.44
C ARG A 486 4.23 -41.77 50.52
N GLN A 487 5.35 -42.03 51.17
CA GLN A 487 5.87 -43.39 51.37
C GLN A 487 4.96 -44.26 52.25
N ARG A 488 4.14 -43.64 53.10
CA ARG A 488 3.10 -44.29 53.91
C ARG A 488 1.75 -44.41 53.17
N GLY A 489 1.73 -44.18 51.86
CA GLY A 489 0.52 -44.27 51.04
C GLY A 489 -0.43 -43.08 51.17
N MET A 490 -0.04 -42.00 51.85
CA MET A 490 -0.90 -40.83 52.01
C MET A 490 -0.81 -39.87 50.82
N HIS A 491 -1.96 -39.32 50.40
CA HIS A 491 -2.02 -38.24 49.41
C HIS A 491 -1.50 -36.92 49.98
N ALA A 492 -0.19 -36.66 49.83
CA ALA A 492 0.47 -35.43 50.28
C ALA A 492 0.78 -34.46 49.12
N GLY A 493 -0.25 -34.10 48.34
CA GLY A 493 -0.17 -33.10 47.28
C GLY A 493 -0.05 -31.67 47.80
N ARG A 494 0.29 -30.70 46.92
CA ARG A 494 0.48 -29.28 47.26
C ARG A 494 -0.75 -28.61 47.89
N ALA A 495 -1.95 -29.09 47.58
CA ALA A 495 -3.20 -28.56 48.12
C ALA A 495 -3.55 -29.07 49.54
N VAL A 496 -2.88 -30.12 50.03
CA VAL A 496 -3.14 -30.69 51.37
C VAL A 496 -2.26 -30.00 52.40
N THR A 497 -2.84 -29.52 53.49
CA THR A 497 -2.13 -28.77 54.53
C THR A 497 -1.32 -29.67 55.46
N LEU A 498 -0.27 -29.12 56.07
CA LEU A 498 0.55 -29.84 57.07
C LEU A 498 -0.30 -30.32 58.26
N ARG A 499 -1.29 -29.54 58.69
CA ARG A 499 -2.22 -29.90 59.78
C ARG A 499 -3.14 -31.07 59.40
N GLN A 500 -3.56 -31.16 58.13
CA GLN A 500 -4.34 -32.30 57.64
C GLN A 500 -3.47 -33.57 57.58
N LEU A 501 -2.23 -33.45 57.13
CA LEU A 501 -1.28 -34.58 57.08
C LEU A 501 -0.94 -35.11 58.47
N THR A 502 -0.68 -34.24 59.45
CA THR A 502 -0.37 -34.70 60.81
C THR A 502 -1.57 -35.35 61.52
N ARG A 503 -2.81 -34.91 61.22
CA ARG A 503 -4.02 -35.57 61.72
C ARG A 503 -4.26 -36.93 61.09
N ALA A 504 -4.00 -37.06 59.79
CA ALA A 504 -4.20 -38.30 59.04
C ALA A 504 -3.25 -39.44 59.47
N LEU A 505 -2.16 -39.13 60.19
CA LEU A 505 -1.26 -40.13 60.76
C LEU A 505 -1.85 -40.92 61.94
N GLY A 506 -2.93 -40.43 62.57
CA GLY A 506 -3.63 -41.17 63.62
C GLY A 506 -2.72 -41.63 64.77
N VAL A 507 -2.69 -42.95 65.02
CA VAL A 507 -1.91 -43.59 66.10
C VAL A 507 -0.39 -43.55 65.82
N ASP A 508 0.02 -43.46 64.55
CA ASP A 508 1.43 -43.40 64.13
C ASP A 508 2.00 -41.96 64.14
N ARG A 509 1.29 -41.03 64.80
CA ARG A 509 1.66 -39.62 64.85
C ARG A 509 2.88 -39.42 65.77
N PRO A 510 4.01 -38.90 65.24
CA PRO A 510 5.18 -38.64 66.08
C PRO A 510 4.97 -37.43 67.00
N GLU A 511 5.55 -37.46 68.20
CA GLU A 511 5.36 -36.42 69.23
C GLU A 511 5.75 -35.01 68.75
N TRP A 512 6.76 -34.90 67.88
CA TRP A 512 7.20 -33.61 67.33
C TRP A 512 6.26 -33.03 66.25
N ALA A 513 5.20 -33.75 65.84
CA ALA A 513 4.32 -33.32 64.76
C ALA A 513 3.55 -32.03 65.08
N ASP A 514 3.15 -31.81 66.33
CA ASP A 514 2.50 -30.57 66.76
C ASP A 514 3.45 -29.38 66.71
N GLU A 515 4.71 -29.58 67.13
CA GLU A 515 5.76 -28.57 67.07
C GLU A 515 6.09 -28.17 65.62
N LEU A 516 6.12 -29.15 64.71
CA LEU A 516 6.31 -28.91 63.27
C LEU A 516 5.20 -28.02 62.70
N VAL A 517 3.94 -28.32 63.05
CA VAL A 517 2.78 -27.53 62.58
C VAL A 517 2.81 -26.15 63.20
N ALA A 518 3.02 -26.03 64.52
CA ALA A 518 3.09 -24.74 65.20
C ALA A 518 4.20 -23.86 64.61
N TYR A 519 5.40 -24.41 64.38
CA TYR A 519 6.50 -23.70 63.76
C TYR A 519 6.16 -23.26 62.32
N HIS A 520 5.66 -24.17 61.48
CA HIS A 520 5.33 -23.88 60.08
C HIS A 520 4.27 -22.78 59.92
N TYR A 521 3.23 -22.81 60.74
CA TYR A 521 2.16 -21.79 60.68
C TYR A 521 2.59 -20.48 61.36
N GLY A 522 3.38 -20.54 62.43
CA GLY A 522 3.92 -19.36 63.10
C GLY A 522 4.78 -18.50 62.18
N ILE A 523 5.68 -19.11 61.41
CA ILE A 523 6.50 -18.37 60.43
C ILE A 523 5.71 -17.89 59.21
N ARG A 524 4.63 -18.58 58.84
CA ARG A 524 3.91 -18.34 57.58
C ARG A 524 2.75 -17.36 57.71
N TYR A 525 2.04 -17.38 58.83
CA TYR A 525 0.80 -16.63 59.03
C TYR A 525 0.84 -15.70 60.24
N GLU A 526 1.70 -15.97 61.23
CA GLU A 526 1.81 -15.16 62.45
C GLU A 526 3.04 -14.23 62.45
N GLY A 527 3.82 -14.23 61.37
CA GLY A 527 4.99 -13.36 61.22
C GLY A 527 6.17 -13.68 62.16
N ARG A 528 6.23 -14.88 62.74
CA ARG A 528 7.36 -15.28 63.58
C ARG A 528 8.66 -15.34 62.77
N PRO A 529 9.78 -14.84 63.30
CA PRO A 529 11.07 -14.94 62.62
C PRO A 529 11.51 -16.41 62.48
N ARG A 530 12.26 -16.72 61.43
CA ARG A 530 12.77 -18.09 61.20
C ARG A 530 13.87 -18.42 62.19
N ASP A 531 13.69 -19.50 62.94
CA ASP A 531 14.70 -20.06 63.83
C ASP A 531 15.45 -21.18 63.08
N ARG A 532 16.72 -20.91 62.73
CA ARG A 532 17.55 -21.85 61.95
C ARG A 532 17.94 -23.08 62.75
N GLU A 533 18.02 -23.00 64.06
CA GLU A 533 18.40 -24.12 64.92
C GLU A 533 17.21 -25.08 65.08
N LEU A 534 16.04 -24.52 65.36
CA LEU A 534 14.79 -25.26 65.39
C LEU A 534 14.46 -25.90 64.04
N GLU A 535 14.68 -25.19 62.92
CA GLU A 535 14.44 -25.73 61.58
C GLU A 535 15.35 -26.94 61.27
N ARG A 536 16.61 -26.93 61.73
CA ARG A 536 17.52 -28.07 61.61
C ARG A 536 17.08 -29.23 62.50
N SER A 537 16.72 -28.95 63.75
CA SER A 537 16.22 -29.97 64.69
C SER A 537 14.98 -30.69 64.14
N LEU A 538 13.99 -29.93 63.64
CA LEU A 538 12.79 -30.48 63.02
C LEU A 538 13.11 -31.28 61.76
N ALA A 539 13.99 -30.77 60.88
CA ALA A 539 14.39 -31.51 59.67
C ALA A 539 15.10 -32.84 60.01
N THR A 540 15.92 -32.89 61.04
CA THR A 540 16.58 -34.12 61.51
C THR A 540 15.58 -35.12 62.07
N ARG A 541 14.65 -34.67 62.92
CA ARG A 541 13.58 -35.51 63.49
C ARG A 541 12.66 -36.09 62.40
N VAL A 542 12.27 -35.28 61.42
CA VAL A 542 11.47 -35.71 60.26
C VAL A 542 12.22 -36.73 59.41
N ARG A 543 13.53 -36.55 59.17
CA ARG A 543 14.36 -37.52 58.44
C ARG A 543 14.52 -38.85 59.17
N ALA A 544 14.68 -38.82 60.50
CA ALA A 544 14.74 -40.04 61.29
C ALA A 544 13.43 -40.83 61.19
N TRP A 545 12.29 -40.14 61.31
CA TRP A 545 10.96 -40.74 61.15
C TRP A 545 10.67 -41.25 59.73
N GLU A 546 11.16 -40.56 58.70
CA GLU A 546 11.11 -41.06 57.32
C GLU A 546 11.87 -42.39 57.20
N ARG A 547 13.09 -42.48 57.76
CA ARG A 547 13.95 -43.66 57.68
C ARG A 547 13.45 -44.85 58.48
N LEU A 548 12.78 -44.64 59.62
CA LEU A 548 12.20 -45.74 60.41
C LEU A 548 11.19 -46.58 59.61
N ASN A 549 10.60 -46.02 58.55
CA ASN A 549 9.69 -46.75 57.66
C ASN A 549 10.38 -47.59 56.59
N VAL A 550 11.69 -47.43 56.40
CA VAL A 550 12.50 -48.20 55.44
C VAL A 550 13.02 -49.50 56.08
N ALA A 551 13.00 -49.59 57.41
CA ALA A 551 13.52 -50.75 58.16
C ALA A 551 12.44 -51.79 58.56
N VAL A 552 11.17 -51.59 58.18
CA VAL A 552 10.04 -52.52 58.48
C VAL A 552 9.28 -52.89 57.17
N ARG A 553 10.00 -52.95 56.05
CA ARG A 553 9.52 -53.57 54.81
C ARG A 553 10.47 -54.65 54.34
#